data_AF-A0A3M1Q678-F1
#
_entry.id   AF-A0A3M1Q678-F1
#
_cell.length_a   1.000
_cell.length_b   1.000
_cell.length_c   1.000
_cell.angle_alpha   90.00
_cell.angle_beta   90.00
_cell.angle_gamma   90.00
#
_symmetry.space_group_name_H-M   'P 1'
#
loop_
_entity.id
_entity.type
_entity.pdbx_description
1 polymer ?
#
loop_
_entity_poly.entity_id
_entity_poly.type
_entity_poly.pdbx_seq_one_letter_code
_entity_poly.pdbx_strand_id
1 'polypeptide(L)'
;MKRYDAARRFAYRDVAASVLLGAMLLSGCRSALDAKPPESAGAAPAPRTTKAPQPTPASRPAVSELQPASETPAPDEPASVMSNDGAFVVRFKTEPSPIPSNELFEIIAEVATAGGESLPDDADLQVDAAMPEHNHGMITRPKVTRLPDGRYRARGMLFHMPGRWVIYFDVTRGGVTSRAEAEVVLE
;
A
#
# COMPACT_ATOMS: atom_id res chain seq x y z
N MET A 1 -27.07 0.50 12.20
CA MET A 1 -25.67 0.95 12.38
C MET A 1 -24.79 -0.29 12.54
N LYS A 2 -24.24 -0.83 11.44
CA LYS A 2 -23.38 -2.03 11.49
C LYS A 2 -21.92 -1.57 11.52
N ARG A 3 -21.23 -1.87 12.61
CA ARG A 3 -19.78 -1.76 12.74
C ARG A 3 -19.16 -2.73 11.74
N TYR A 4 -18.40 -2.23 10.78
CA TYR A 4 -17.54 -3.06 9.95
C TYR A 4 -16.15 -3.09 10.59
N ASP A 5 -15.81 -4.23 11.18
CA ASP A 5 -14.48 -4.52 11.71
C ASP A 5 -13.43 -4.52 10.60
N ALA A 6 -12.35 -3.77 10.82
CA ALA A 6 -11.18 -3.65 9.97
C ALA A 6 -10.28 -4.91 9.98
N ALA A 7 -10.87 -6.09 9.80
CA ALA A 7 -10.17 -7.37 9.80
C ALA A 7 -10.74 -8.30 8.73
N ARG A 8 -10.37 -8.09 7.46
CA ARG A 8 -10.47 -9.12 6.42
C ARG A 8 -9.19 -9.14 5.57
N ARG A 9 -8.12 -9.60 6.23
CA ARG A 9 -7.06 -10.38 5.56
C ARG A 9 -7.61 -11.79 5.30
N PHE A 10 -7.01 -12.49 4.34
CA PHE A 10 -7.24 -13.90 3.98
C PHE A 10 -8.40 -14.23 3.02
N ALA A 11 -8.10 -14.18 1.73
CA ALA A 11 -8.42 -15.28 0.82
C ALA A 11 -7.12 -15.71 0.12
N TYR A 12 -6.18 -16.26 0.89
CA TYR A 12 -4.98 -16.90 0.37
C TYR A 12 -5.38 -18.32 -0.04
N ARG A 13 -5.19 -18.69 -1.30
CA ARG A 13 -5.44 -20.06 -1.79
C ARG A 13 -4.43 -21.00 -1.14
N ASP A 14 -4.92 -22.04 -0.47
CA ASP A 14 -4.14 -23.18 -0.01
C ASP A 14 -3.34 -23.79 -1.17
N VAL A 15 -2.02 -23.74 -1.09
CA VAL A 15 -1.12 -24.70 -1.75
C VAL A 15 -0.52 -25.54 -0.63
N ALA A 16 -1.07 -26.74 -0.45
CA ALA A 16 -0.60 -27.70 0.53
C ALA A 16 0.84 -28.13 0.22
N ALA A 17 1.77 -27.78 1.10
CA ALA A 17 3.10 -28.38 1.18
C ALA A 17 3.12 -29.37 2.35
N SER A 18 3.15 -30.67 2.03
CA SER A 18 3.35 -31.74 3.00
C SER A 18 4.81 -31.78 3.45
N VAL A 19 5.05 -31.59 4.75
CA VAL A 19 6.30 -32.02 5.41
C VAL A 19 5.92 -32.72 6.72
N LEU A 20 6.22 -34.01 6.77
CA LEU A 20 6.14 -34.85 7.97
C LEU A 20 7.39 -34.61 8.82
N LEU A 21 7.23 -34.29 10.12
CA LEU A 21 8.16 -34.80 11.15
C LEU A 21 7.58 -34.73 12.57
N GLY A 22 7.43 -35.90 13.18
CA GLY A 22 7.90 -36.26 14.53
C GLY A 22 7.46 -35.43 15.74
N ALA A 23 6.56 -35.99 16.55
CA ALA A 23 6.27 -35.57 17.91
C ALA A 23 7.39 -35.98 18.90
N MET A 24 7.72 -35.12 19.87
CA MET A 24 8.15 -35.57 21.20
C MET A 24 7.81 -34.53 22.29
N LEU A 25 7.08 -35.01 23.29
CA LEU A 25 6.69 -34.33 24.53
C LEU A 25 7.90 -34.19 25.49
N LEU A 26 7.90 -33.18 26.36
CA LEU A 26 7.81 -33.34 27.84
C LEU A 26 8.23 -32.10 28.63
N SER A 27 7.50 -31.90 29.74
CA SER A 27 7.90 -31.33 31.03
C SER A 27 8.26 -29.86 31.15
N GLY A 28 7.39 -29.15 31.87
CA GLY A 28 7.68 -27.85 32.46
C GLY A 28 8.46 -27.91 33.77
N CYS A 29 8.73 -26.73 34.32
CA CYS A 29 8.85 -26.46 35.75
C CYS A 29 8.64 -24.94 35.99
N ARG A 30 8.18 -24.61 37.20
CA ARG A 30 7.54 -23.36 37.61
C ARG A 30 8.36 -22.70 38.72
N SER A 31 8.29 -21.37 38.82
CA SER A 31 8.57 -20.50 40.00
C SER A 31 10.08 -20.22 40.31
N ALA A 32 10.52 -19.11 40.92
CA ALA A 32 9.87 -18.09 41.76
C ALA A 32 10.77 -16.84 42.01
N LEU A 33 10.16 -15.72 42.47
CA LEU A 33 10.64 -14.65 43.39
C LEU A 33 11.76 -13.66 42.95
N ASP A 34 11.97 -12.48 43.53
CA ASP A 34 11.21 -11.36 44.13
C ASP A 34 12.29 -10.34 44.57
N ALA A 35 12.14 -9.02 44.35
CA ALA A 35 12.71 -7.90 45.15
C ALA A 35 12.70 -6.54 44.42
N LYS A 36 12.19 -5.52 45.11
CA LYS A 36 12.12 -4.07 44.77
C LYS A 36 13.08 -3.26 45.72
N PRO A 37 13.19 -1.91 45.64
CA PRO A 37 14.43 -1.12 45.50
C PRO A 37 14.86 -0.42 46.82
N PRO A 38 15.71 0.62 46.77
CA PRO A 38 15.14 1.93 47.13
C PRO A 38 15.62 3.14 46.31
N GLU A 39 14.80 4.18 46.44
CA GLU A 39 14.83 5.54 45.90
C GLU A 39 15.71 6.47 46.77
N SER A 40 16.34 7.49 46.19
CA SER A 40 16.73 8.69 46.95
C SER A 40 16.54 9.96 46.10
N ALA A 41 15.67 10.84 46.58
CA ALA A 41 15.41 12.18 46.07
C ALA A 41 16.51 13.18 46.45
N GLY A 42 16.69 14.22 45.63
CA GLY A 42 17.50 15.40 45.96
C GLY A 42 17.24 16.55 44.98
N ALA A 43 16.74 17.66 45.51
CA ALA A 43 16.12 18.78 44.83
C ALA A 43 17.10 19.80 44.16
N ALA A 44 16.51 20.63 43.28
CA ALA A 44 16.99 21.86 42.61
C ALA A 44 17.66 22.90 43.56
N PRO A 45 18.28 24.05 43.12
CA PRO A 45 18.09 24.78 41.84
C PRO A 45 19.34 25.43 41.18
N ALA A 46 19.13 26.01 39.98
CA ALA A 46 20.06 26.88 39.23
C ALA A 46 20.30 28.24 39.95
N PRO A 47 21.30 29.10 39.61
CA PRO A 47 21.29 29.83 38.32
C PRO A 47 22.64 30.38 37.76
N ARG A 48 22.52 31.03 36.59
CA ARG A 48 23.27 32.19 36.05
C ARG A 48 24.55 31.98 35.20
N THR A 49 24.33 32.17 33.90
CA THR A 49 25.01 33.10 32.96
C THR A 49 26.53 33.05 32.80
N THR A 50 26.94 32.56 31.63
CA THR A 50 28.00 33.19 30.83
C THR A 50 27.57 33.30 29.38
N LYS A 51 27.55 34.54 28.88
CA LYS A 51 27.33 34.96 27.50
C LYS A 51 28.62 34.72 26.70
N ALA A 52 28.52 34.02 25.57
CA ALA A 52 29.59 33.84 24.56
C ALA A 52 28.93 33.66 23.17
N PRO A 53 29.62 33.96 22.06
CA PRO A 53 29.07 34.74 20.95
C PRO A 53 28.08 34.00 20.05
N GLN A 54 27.11 34.77 19.57
CA GLN A 54 26.17 34.47 18.51
C GLN A 54 26.92 34.14 17.20
N PRO A 55 26.81 32.93 16.63
CA PRO A 55 27.29 32.67 15.27
C PRO A 55 26.36 33.38 14.28
N THR A 56 26.97 34.11 13.34
CA THR A 56 26.32 34.71 12.18
C THR A 56 25.50 33.68 11.39
N PRO A 57 24.36 34.07 10.79
CA PRO A 57 23.53 33.17 9.99
C PRO A 57 24.24 32.88 8.67
N ALA A 58 24.87 31.71 8.55
CA ALA A 58 25.24 31.17 7.26
C ALA A 58 24.00 30.53 6.64
N SER A 59 23.61 31.07 5.50
CA SER A 59 22.50 30.67 4.65
C SER A 59 22.35 29.15 4.50
N ARG A 60 21.13 28.65 4.68
CA ARG A 60 20.62 27.51 3.92
C ARG A 60 19.28 27.93 3.31
N PRO A 61 19.05 27.51 2.06
CA PRO A 61 18.36 26.25 1.84
C PRO A 61 19.19 25.35 0.91
N ALA A 62 19.31 24.03 1.09
CA ALA A 62 18.23 23.04 1.15
C ALA A 62 17.25 23.20 -0.02
N VAL A 63 17.75 23.01 -1.24
CA VAL A 63 16.92 22.49 -2.32
C VAL A 63 17.24 21.01 -2.44
N SER A 64 16.61 20.26 -1.54
CA SER A 64 16.36 18.85 -1.73
C SER A 64 15.53 18.72 -3.00
N GLU A 65 16.00 17.86 -3.89
CA GLU A 65 15.30 17.21 -4.99
C GLU A 65 13.88 17.71 -5.26
N LEU A 66 13.69 18.30 -6.45
CA LEU A 66 12.37 18.46 -7.06
C LEU A 66 11.68 17.09 -7.08
N GLN A 67 10.85 16.82 -6.07
CA GLN A 67 9.75 15.89 -6.22
C GLN A 67 8.95 16.39 -7.43
N PRO A 68 8.74 15.59 -8.49
CA PRO A 68 7.75 15.97 -9.47
C PRO A 68 6.42 16.05 -8.71
N ALA A 69 5.83 17.22 -8.73
CA ALA A 69 4.45 17.41 -8.32
C ALA A 69 3.61 16.35 -9.01
N SER A 70 2.66 15.75 -8.28
CA SER A 70 1.64 14.87 -8.83
C SER A 70 0.79 15.66 -9.83
N GLU A 71 1.28 15.75 -11.05
CA GLU A 71 0.55 16.27 -12.18
C GLU A 71 -0.46 15.19 -12.54
N THR A 72 -1.75 15.49 -12.40
CA THR A 72 -2.81 14.63 -12.92
C THR A 72 -2.50 14.39 -14.41
N PRO A 73 -2.28 13.13 -14.85
CA PRO A 73 -1.98 12.85 -16.24
C PRO A 73 -3.04 13.47 -17.14
N ALA A 74 -2.63 13.96 -18.31
CA ALA A 74 -3.59 14.34 -19.34
C ALA A 74 -4.59 13.18 -19.59
N PRO A 75 -5.86 13.44 -19.96
CA PRO A 75 -6.93 12.43 -19.97
C PRO A 75 -6.64 11.13 -20.74
N ASP A 76 -5.68 11.17 -21.67
CA ASP A 76 -5.31 10.05 -22.54
C ASP A 76 -3.93 9.45 -22.24
N GLU A 77 -3.12 10.05 -21.35
CA GLU A 77 -1.84 9.48 -20.93
C GLU A 77 -2.08 8.40 -19.86
N PRO A 78 -1.40 7.25 -19.95
CA PRO A 78 -1.55 6.23 -18.92
C PRO A 78 -1.02 6.76 -17.58
N ALA A 79 -1.84 6.67 -16.54
CA ALA A 79 -1.40 6.90 -15.19
C ALA A 79 -0.33 5.88 -14.81
N SER A 80 0.66 6.29 -14.00
CA SER A 80 1.73 5.40 -13.55
C SER A 80 1.90 5.47 -12.04
N VAL A 81 2.02 4.31 -11.41
CA VAL A 81 2.16 4.16 -9.97
C VAL A 81 3.19 3.08 -9.64
N MET A 82 4.11 3.38 -8.71
CA MET A 82 5.07 2.43 -8.15
C MET A 82 4.43 1.68 -6.98
N SER A 83 4.78 0.41 -6.80
CA SER A 83 4.39 -0.33 -5.59
C SER A 83 5.03 0.24 -4.33
N ASN A 84 4.37 0.03 -3.19
CA ASN A 84 4.78 0.54 -1.87
C ASN A 84 6.18 0.07 -1.44
N ASP A 85 6.64 -1.07 -1.94
CA ASP A 85 7.95 -1.65 -1.71
C ASP A 85 8.94 -1.43 -2.87
N GLY A 86 8.51 -0.71 -3.92
CA GLY A 86 9.32 -0.43 -5.10
C GLY A 86 9.63 -1.65 -5.97
N ALA A 87 8.91 -2.76 -5.83
CA ALA A 87 9.13 -3.98 -6.61
C ALA A 87 8.63 -3.88 -8.07
N PHE A 88 7.56 -3.13 -8.33
CA PHE A 88 6.97 -3.00 -9.65
C PHE A 88 6.38 -1.62 -9.93
N VAL A 89 6.22 -1.31 -11.21
CA VAL A 89 5.50 -0.14 -11.72
C VAL A 89 4.28 -0.63 -12.49
N VAL A 90 3.13 -0.02 -12.21
CA VAL A 90 1.91 -0.19 -13.00
C VAL A 90 1.73 1.05 -13.86
N ARG A 91 1.45 0.85 -15.14
CA ARG A 91 0.95 1.87 -16.07
C ARG A 91 -0.45 1.47 -16.47
N PHE A 92 -1.44 2.34 -16.34
CA PHE A 92 -2.82 1.96 -16.62
C PHE A 92 -3.65 3.07 -17.26
N LYS A 93 -4.70 2.66 -17.98
CA LYS A 93 -5.76 3.51 -18.51
C LYS A 93 -7.12 2.94 -18.13
N THR A 94 -8.14 3.79 -18.11
CA THR A 94 -9.53 3.36 -17.97
C THR A 94 -10.25 3.38 -19.31
N GLU A 95 -11.17 2.44 -19.49
CA GLU A 95 -12.05 2.38 -20.65
C GLU A 95 -13.51 2.30 -20.17
N PRO A 96 -14.33 3.35 -20.39
CA PRO A 96 -13.98 4.63 -21.04
C PRO A 96 -13.09 5.54 -20.16
N SER A 97 -12.53 6.58 -20.78
CA SER A 97 -11.88 7.72 -20.14
C SER A 97 -12.62 9.00 -20.57
N PRO A 98 -13.10 9.86 -19.65
CA PRO A 98 -13.00 9.73 -18.19
C PRO A 98 -13.85 8.57 -17.64
N ILE A 99 -13.59 8.17 -16.38
CA ILE A 99 -14.36 7.14 -15.67
C ILE A 99 -15.81 7.60 -15.53
N PRO A 100 -16.81 6.78 -15.90
CA PRO A 100 -18.21 7.15 -15.78
C PRO A 100 -18.69 6.96 -14.33
N SER A 101 -19.52 7.88 -13.85
CA SER A 101 -20.05 7.83 -12.49
C SER A 101 -21.15 6.78 -12.36
N ASN A 102 -21.03 5.89 -11.37
CA ASN A 102 -21.99 4.81 -11.10
C ASN A 102 -22.29 3.91 -12.31
N GLU A 103 -21.31 3.74 -13.20
CA GLU A 103 -21.37 2.83 -14.34
C GLU A 103 -20.17 1.87 -14.33
N LEU A 104 -20.29 0.78 -15.07
CA LEU A 104 -19.20 -0.18 -15.22
C LEU A 104 -18.13 0.38 -16.15
N PHE A 105 -16.88 0.22 -15.77
CA PHE A 105 -15.72 0.49 -16.61
C PHE A 105 -14.68 -0.61 -16.50
N GLU A 106 -13.63 -0.50 -17.31
CA GLU A 106 -12.50 -1.41 -17.33
C GLU A 106 -11.18 -0.67 -17.09
N ILE A 107 -10.19 -1.38 -16.56
CA ILE A 107 -8.80 -0.91 -16.50
C ILE A 107 -7.95 -1.78 -17.41
N ILE A 108 -7.15 -1.14 -18.26
CA ILE A 108 -6.07 -1.78 -19.02
C ILE A 108 -4.75 -1.41 -18.35
N ALA A 109 -4.03 -2.40 -17.84
CA ALA A 109 -2.80 -2.20 -17.09
C ALA A 109 -1.61 -2.95 -17.70
N GLU A 110 -0.48 -2.27 -17.77
CA GLU A 110 0.85 -2.82 -18.02
C GLU A 110 1.58 -2.87 -16.67
N VAL A 111 2.23 -4.00 -16.37
CA VAL A 111 2.99 -4.15 -15.14
C VAL A 111 4.41 -4.60 -15.47
N ALA A 112 5.37 -3.83 -14.98
CA ALA A 112 6.79 -4.09 -15.14
C ALA A 112 7.47 -4.15 -13.76
N THR A 113 8.55 -4.91 -13.65
CA THR A 113 9.45 -4.84 -12.49
C THR A 113 10.05 -3.44 -12.40
N ALA A 114 10.64 -3.10 -11.25
CA ALA A 114 11.38 -1.84 -11.10
C ALA A 114 12.52 -1.66 -12.12
N GLY A 115 13.06 -2.76 -12.66
CA GLY A 115 14.07 -2.74 -13.73
C GLY A 115 13.49 -2.54 -15.14
N GLY A 116 12.16 -2.43 -15.29
CA GLY A 116 11.48 -2.25 -16.57
C GLY A 116 11.19 -3.55 -17.32
N GLU A 117 11.41 -4.71 -16.70
CA GLU A 117 11.12 -6.02 -17.31
C GLU A 117 9.65 -6.38 -17.13
N SER A 118 9.06 -7.06 -18.11
CA SER A 118 7.71 -7.62 -17.96
C SER A 118 7.64 -8.63 -16.82
N LEU A 119 6.49 -8.71 -16.15
CA LEU A 119 6.28 -9.75 -15.14
C LEU A 119 6.34 -11.17 -15.74
N PRO A 120 6.88 -12.14 -14.99
CA PRO A 120 6.85 -13.55 -15.40
C PRO A 120 5.42 -14.09 -15.43
N ASP A 121 5.21 -15.19 -16.15
CA ASP A 121 3.87 -15.75 -16.39
C ASP A 121 3.19 -16.32 -15.12
N ASP A 122 3.96 -16.58 -14.06
CA ASP A 122 3.45 -17.04 -12.77
C ASP A 122 3.01 -15.89 -11.84
N ALA A 123 3.15 -14.63 -12.27
CA ALA A 123 2.67 -13.48 -11.53
C ALA A 123 1.17 -13.24 -11.76
N ASP A 124 0.42 -13.12 -10.67
CA ASP A 124 -1.01 -12.78 -10.68
C ASP A 124 -1.21 -11.29 -10.38
N LEU A 125 -2.17 -10.65 -11.07
CA LEU A 125 -2.61 -9.29 -10.79
C LEU A 125 -4.05 -9.31 -10.29
N GLN A 126 -4.29 -8.69 -9.15
CA GLN A 126 -5.63 -8.36 -8.67
C GLN A 126 -5.82 -6.85 -8.65
N VAL A 127 -7.04 -6.41 -8.96
CA VAL A 127 -7.41 -5.00 -8.98
C VAL A 127 -8.66 -4.81 -8.14
N ASP A 128 -8.62 -3.89 -7.19
CA ASP A 128 -9.72 -3.51 -6.30
C ASP A 128 -9.71 -1.98 -6.09
N ALA A 129 -10.70 -1.43 -5.38
CA ALA A 129 -10.73 -0.02 -5.01
C ALA A 129 -11.57 0.23 -3.76
N ALA A 130 -11.26 1.32 -3.07
CA ALA A 130 -12.04 1.80 -1.94
C ALA A 130 -12.25 3.32 -1.98
N MET A 131 -13.29 3.78 -1.28
CA MET A 131 -13.55 5.19 -1.00
C MET A 131 -13.31 5.44 0.49
N PRO A 132 -12.11 5.91 0.90
CA PRO A 132 -11.76 6.00 2.31
C PRO A 132 -12.65 6.97 3.09
N GLU A 133 -13.08 8.07 2.47
CA GLU A 133 -13.94 9.09 3.09
C GLU A 133 -15.31 8.55 3.52
N HIS A 134 -15.79 7.51 2.84
CA HIS A 134 -17.07 6.86 3.13
C HIS A 134 -16.90 5.45 3.72
N ASN A 135 -15.66 5.04 4.02
CA ASN A 135 -15.31 3.77 4.66
C ASN A 135 -15.99 2.54 4.01
N HIS A 136 -15.96 2.46 2.67
CA HIS A 136 -16.42 1.30 1.91
C HIS A 136 -15.51 0.98 0.72
N GLY A 137 -15.60 -0.26 0.25
CA GLY A 137 -14.96 -0.76 -0.99
C GLY A 137 -15.89 -0.68 -2.20
N MET A 138 -15.48 -1.30 -3.30
CA MET A 138 -16.37 -1.54 -4.44
C MET A 138 -17.53 -2.50 -4.08
N ILE A 139 -18.68 -2.27 -4.73
CA ILE A 139 -19.85 -3.17 -4.63
C ILE A 139 -19.79 -4.32 -5.64
N THR A 140 -18.88 -4.25 -6.60
CA THR A 140 -18.57 -5.28 -7.59
C THR A 140 -17.25 -5.97 -7.25
N ARG A 141 -16.96 -7.09 -7.91
CA ARG A 141 -15.64 -7.72 -7.88
C ARG A 141 -15.10 -7.79 -9.30
N PRO A 142 -14.01 -7.06 -9.62
CA PRO A 142 -13.45 -7.08 -10.94
C PRO A 142 -12.91 -8.46 -11.31
N LYS A 143 -13.05 -8.84 -12.57
CA LYS A 143 -12.36 -10.01 -13.14
C LYS A 143 -11.15 -9.52 -13.90
N VAL A 144 -9.96 -9.90 -13.43
CA VAL A 144 -8.69 -9.63 -14.12
C VAL A 144 -8.39 -10.76 -15.11
N THR A 145 -7.92 -10.40 -16.30
CA THR A 145 -7.49 -11.36 -17.33
C THR A 145 -6.24 -10.82 -18.00
N ARG A 146 -5.20 -11.65 -18.13
CA ARG A 146 -4.01 -11.32 -18.91
C ARG A 146 -4.33 -11.44 -20.42
N LEU A 147 -3.96 -10.42 -21.17
CA LEU A 147 -4.14 -10.31 -22.62
C LEU A 147 -2.95 -10.92 -23.36
N PRO A 148 -3.10 -11.27 -24.66
CA PRO A 148 -2.02 -11.86 -25.45
C PRO A 148 -0.78 -10.97 -25.61
N ASP A 149 -0.92 -9.66 -25.46
CA ASP A 149 0.16 -8.68 -25.52
C ASP A 149 0.87 -8.47 -24.16
N GLY A 150 0.51 -9.25 -23.14
CA GLY A 150 1.10 -9.20 -21.81
C GLY A 150 0.44 -8.20 -20.86
N ARG A 151 -0.49 -7.36 -21.35
CA ARG A 151 -1.28 -6.45 -20.51
C ARG A 151 -2.32 -7.19 -19.69
N TYR A 152 -2.88 -6.53 -18.70
CA TYR A 152 -4.00 -7.02 -17.90
C TYR A 152 -5.23 -6.18 -18.17
N ARG A 153 -6.39 -6.84 -18.25
CA ARG A 153 -7.70 -6.20 -18.33
C ARG A 153 -8.51 -6.55 -17.09
N ALA A 154 -8.83 -5.56 -16.27
CA ALA A 154 -9.74 -5.69 -15.14
C ALA A 154 -11.13 -5.21 -15.55
N ARG A 155 -12.09 -6.12 -15.66
CA ARG A 155 -13.48 -5.80 -16.02
C ARG A 155 -14.39 -5.81 -14.82
N GLY A 156 -15.40 -4.96 -14.83
CA GLY A 156 -16.39 -4.89 -13.74
C GLY A 156 -15.99 -3.94 -12.62
N MET A 157 -15.11 -2.98 -12.91
CA MET A 157 -14.85 -1.86 -12.02
C MET A 157 -16.12 -0.98 -11.96
N LEU A 158 -16.47 -0.47 -10.77
CA LEU A 158 -17.59 0.46 -10.60
C LEU A 158 -17.35 1.37 -9.41
N PHE A 159 -17.41 2.68 -9.67
CA PHE A 159 -17.37 3.71 -8.64
C PHE A 159 -18.79 4.23 -8.41
N HIS A 160 -19.42 3.79 -7.31
CA HIS A 160 -20.85 4.00 -7.06
C HIS A 160 -21.22 5.45 -6.69
N MET A 161 -20.25 6.24 -6.24
CA MET A 161 -20.46 7.62 -5.80
C MET A 161 -19.29 8.51 -6.27
N PRO A 162 -19.53 9.79 -6.58
CA PRO A 162 -18.48 10.78 -6.76
C PRO A 162 -17.62 10.93 -5.50
N GLY A 163 -16.39 11.41 -5.67
CA GLY A 163 -15.41 11.64 -4.62
C GLY A 163 -14.12 10.87 -4.83
N ARG A 164 -13.32 10.81 -3.77
CA ARG A 164 -11.98 10.23 -3.82
C ARG A 164 -12.01 8.70 -3.70
N TRP A 165 -11.57 8.04 -4.76
CA TRP A 165 -11.34 6.61 -4.82
C TRP A 165 -9.85 6.31 -4.83
N VAL A 166 -9.46 5.20 -4.19
CA VAL A 166 -8.11 4.64 -4.25
C VAL A 166 -8.21 3.29 -4.91
N ILE A 167 -7.55 3.13 -6.07
CA ILE A 167 -7.40 1.88 -6.81
C ILE A 167 -6.18 1.14 -6.26
N TYR A 168 -6.35 -0.15 -5.97
CA TYR A 168 -5.29 -1.04 -5.52
C TYR A 168 -4.92 -2.01 -6.64
N PHE A 169 -3.63 -2.09 -6.93
CA PHE A 169 -3.04 -3.10 -7.81
C PHE A 169 -2.18 -4.03 -6.96
N ASP A 170 -2.65 -5.26 -6.75
CA ASP A 170 -1.95 -6.28 -5.98
C ASP A 170 -1.28 -7.27 -6.93
N VAL A 171 0.04 -7.25 -6.97
CA VAL A 171 0.82 -8.22 -7.75
C VAL A 171 1.33 -9.29 -6.80
N THR A 172 0.98 -10.54 -7.08
CA THR A 172 1.48 -11.69 -6.31
C THR A 172 2.46 -12.50 -7.15
N ARG A 173 3.69 -12.66 -6.65
CA ARG A 173 4.74 -13.47 -7.27
C ARG A 173 5.43 -14.31 -6.21
N GLY A 174 5.58 -15.61 -6.45
CA GLY A 174 6.25 -16.52 -5.50
C GLY A 174 5.64 -16.51 -4.09
N GLY A 175 4.33 -16.24 -3.98
CA GLY A 175 3.63 -16.12 -2.69
C GLY A 175 3.88 -14.82 -1.92
N VAL A 176 4.52 -13.83 -2.53
CA VAL A 176 4.65 -12.49 -1.96
C VAL A 176 3.75 -11.55 -2.75
N THR A 177 2.91 -10.80 -2.04
CA THR A 177 2.04 -9.77 -2.62
C THR A 177 2.60 -8.40 -2.32
N SER A 178 2.79 -7.61 -3.36
CA SER A 178 3.20 -6.20 -3.30
C SER A 178 2.07 -5.34 -3.88
N ARG A 179 1.88 -4.12 -3.36
CA ARG A 179 0.72 -3.28 -3.69
C ARG A 179 1.13 -1.92 -4.24
N ALA A 180 0.52 -1.49 -5.34
CA ALA A 180 0.53 -0.10 -5.79
C ALA A 180 -0.85 0.54 -5.58
N GLU A 181 -0.88 1.83 -5.22
CA GLU A 181 -2.11 2.57 -4.91
C GLU A 181 -2.22 3.83 -5.76
N ALA A 182 -3.28 3.94 -6.57
CA ALA A 182 -3.54 5.10 -7.41
C ALA A 182 -4.80 5.82 -6.94
N GLU A 183 -4.70 7.12 -6.67
CA GLU A 183 -5.85 7.95 -6.33
C GLU A 183 -6.53 8.50 -7.59
N VAL A 184 -7.86 8.48 -7.58
CA VAL A 184 -8.71 9.09 -8.62
C VAL A 184 -9.83 9.86 -7.93
N VAL A 185 -10.06 11.08 -8.37
CA VAL A 185 -11.23 11.88 -7.97
C VAL A 185 -12.28 11.74 -9.08
N LEU A 186 -13.44 11.21 -8.71
CA LEU A 186 -14.60 11.13 -9.59
C LEU A 186 -15.51 12.33 -9.34
N GLU A 187 -15.76 13.14 -10.37
CA GLU A 187 -16.64 14.32 -10.32
C GLU A 187 -18.13 13.97 -10.54
#